data_AF-A0A7C6C9A3-F1
#
_entry.id   AF-A0A7C6C9A3-F1
#
_cell.length_a   1.000
_cell.length_b   1.000
_cell.length_c   1.000
_cell.angle_alpha   90.00
_cell.angle_beta   90.00
_cell.angle_gamma   90.00
#
_symmetry.space_group_name_H-M   'P 1'
#
loop_
_entity.id
_entity.type
_entity.pdbx_description
1 polymer ?
#
loop_
_entity_poly.entity_id
_entity_poly.type
_entity_poly.pdbx_seq_one_letter_code
_entity_poly.pdbx_strand_id
1 'polypeptide(L)' 'MEINIKDYIKSSFENTTKEDIKESIEESIKKNDDIILPGLGVLFELLWNNSDNEMKQKIIDLLDDYFKQQKSIT' A
#
# COMPACT_ATOMS: atom_id res chain seq x y z
N MET A 1 23.66 -0.47 -8.41
CA MET A 1 22.23 -0.22 -8.66
C MET A 1 21.59 0.07 -7.33
N GLU A 2 21.26 1.32 -7.04
CA GLU A 2 20.36 1.62 -5.92
C GLU A 2 18.97 1.17 -6.37
N ILE A 3 18.49 0.06 -5.80
CA ILE A 3 17.09 -0.32 -5.97
C ILE A 3 16.30 0.77 -5.24
N ASN A 4 15.66 1.66 -6.00
CA ASN A 4 14.72 2.59 -5.42
C ASN A 4 13.48 1.78 -5.01
N ILE A 5 13.47 1.34 -3.75
CA ILE A 5 12.40 0.54 -3.15
C ILE A 5 11.03 1.20 -3.41
N LYS A 6 10.96 2.54 -3.48
CA LYS A 6 9.73 3.26 -3.78
C LYS A 6 9.22 3.01 -5.19
N ASP A 7 10.12 2.93 -6.17
CA ASP A 7 9.75 2.70 -7.57
C ASP A 7 9.40 1.23 -7.81
N TYR A 8 10.09 0.30 -7.14
CA TYR A 8 9.76 -1.13 -7.16
C TYR A 8 8.38 -1.42 -6.54
N ILE A 9 8.07 -0.78 -5.40
CA ILE A 9 6.76 -0.92 -4.77
C ILE A 9 5.69 -0.36 -5.71
N LYS A 10 5.87 0.83 -6.31
CA LYS A 10 4.89 1.41 -7.23
C LYS A 10 4.62 0.53 -8.45
N SER A 11 5.66 -0.02 -9.09
CA SER A 11 5.49 -0.88 -10.27
C SER A 11 4.80 -2.21 -9.94
N SER A 12 4.90 -2.68 -8.71
CA SER A 12 4.23 -3.91 -8.25
C SER A 12 2.69 -3.78 -8.21
N PHE A 13 2.14 -2.56 -8.20
CA PHE A 13 0.70 -2.31 -8.10
C PHE A 13 0.03 -1.80 -9.40
N GLU A 14 0.75 -1.67 -10.52
CA GLU A 14 0.23 -1.11 -11.78
C GLU A 14 -0.96 -1.88 -12.41
N ASN A 15 -1.18 -3.14 -12.01
CA ASN A 15 -2.31 -3.98 -12.43
C ASN A 15 -3.01 -4.68 -11.26
N THR A 16 -2.97 -4.09 -10.07
CA THR A 16 -3.59 -4.68 -8.88
C THR A 16 -5.03 -4.21 -8.69
N THR A 17 -5.83 -5.09 -8.10
CA THR A 17 -7.20 -4.82 -7.68
C THR A 17 -7.24 -4.25 -6.27
N LYS A 18 -8.40 -3.73 -5.86
CA LYS A 18 -8.65 -3.30 -4.48
C LYS A 18 -8.37 -4.40 -3.45
N GLU A 19 -8.66 -5.66 -3.79
CA GLU A 19 -8.40 -6.80 -2.90
C GLU A 19 -6.89 -7.04 -2.79
N ASP A 20 -6.15 -6.98 -3.89
CA ASP A 20 -4.68 -7.15 -3.89
C ASP A 20 -3.99 -6.06 -3.05
N ILE A 21 -4.49 -4.81 -3.12
CA ILE A 21 -3.99 -3.70 -2.29
C ILE A 21 -4.20 -4.00 -0.81
N LYS A 22 -5.41 -4.47 -0.46
CA LYS A 22 -5.76 -4.82 0.92
C LYS A 22 -4.91 -5.98 1.43
N GLU A 23 -4.81 -7.07 0.66
CA GLU A 23 -4.01 -8.24 1.01
C GLU A 23 -2.54 -7.83 1.20
N SER A 24 -1.99 -6.99 0.34
CA SER A 24 -0.61 -6.52 0.46
C SER A 24 -0.36 -5.69 1.74
N ILE A 25 -1.31 -4.82 2.11
CA ILE A 25 -1.26 -4.08 3.37
C ILE A 25 -1.30 -5.04 4.56
N GLU A 26 -2.24 -5.99 4.58
CA GLU A 26 -2.40 -6.95 5.66
C GLU A 26 -1.18 -7.87 5.79
N GLU A 27 -0.61 -8.32 4.67
CA GLU A 27 0.61 -9.11 4.65
C GLU A 27 1.83 -8.34 5.14
N SER A 28 1.96 -7.07 4.75
CA SER A 28 3.09 -6.22 5.15
C SER A 28 3.08 -5.97 6.66
N ILE A 29 1.90 -5.71 7.23
CA ILE A 29 1.71 -5.58 8.68
C ILE A 29 2.01 -6.91 9.38
N LYS A 30 1.46 -8.02 8.88
CA LYS A 30 1.60 -9.35 9.49
C LYS A 30 3.05 -9.87 9.48
N LYS A 31 3.79 -9.60 8.40
CA LYS A 31 5.19 -10.05 8.26
C LYS A 31 6.13 -9.33 9.23
N ASN A 32 5.72 -8.16 9.78
CA ASN A 32 6.48 -7.38 10.75
C ASN A 32 7.95 -7.20 10.32
N ASP A 33 8.14 -7.05 9.01
CA ASP A 33 9.46 -7.10 8.38
C ASP A 33 10.09 -5.72 8.58
N ASP A 34 10.93 -5.59 9.62
CA ASP A 34 11.56 -4.35 10.10
C ASP A 34 12.31 -3.57 9.00
N ILE A 35 12.61 -4.21 7.86
CA ILE A 35 13.27 -3.60 6.69
C ILE A 35 12.28 -2.84 5.79
N ILE A 36 10.98 -3.18 5.81
CA ILE A 36 9.94 -2.63 4.92
C ILE A 36 9.04 -1.59 5.63
N LEU A 37 9.02 -1.58 6.97
CA LEU A 37 8.24 -0.65 7.80
C LEU A 37 9.15 0.36 8.53
N PRO A 38 9.87 1.27 7.85
CA PRO A 38 10.49 2.42 8.53
C PRO A 38 9.38 3.23 9.22
N GLY A 39 9.68 4.11 10.19
CA GLY A 39 8.66 4.73 11.07
C GLY A 39 7.30 5.16 10.48
N LEU A 40 7.20 5.54 9.20
CA LEU A 40 5.92 5.74 8.49
C LEU A 40 5.05 4.47 8.40
N GLY A 41 5.66 3.31 8.16
CA GLY A 41 5.03 2.01 8.16
C GLY A 41 4.37 1.66 9.49
N VAL A 42 5.06 1.90 10.61
CA VAL A 42 4.49 1.71 11.97
C VAL A 42 3.32 2.65 12.22
N LEU A 43 3.40 3.91 11.78
CA LEU A 43 2.29 4.85 11.88
C LEU A 43 1.09 4.41 11.03
N PHE A 44 1.34 3.88 9.82
CA PHE A 44 0.29 3.39 8.95
C PHE A 44 -0.34 2.10 9.48
N GLU A 45 0.43 1.20 10.09
CA GLU A 45 -0.09 0.03 10.79
C GLU A 45 -1.04 0.44 11.92
N LEU A 46 -0.62 1.39 12.76
CA LEU A 46 -1.48 1.91 13.83
C LEU A 46 -2.76 2.53 13.27
N LEU A 47 -2.68 3.32 12.21
CA LEU A 47 -3.84 3.86 11.52
C LEU A 47 -4.76 2.73 11.02
N TRP A 48 -4.21 1.74 10.33
CA TRP A 48 -4.96 0.63 9.72
C TRP A 48 -5.65 -0.23 10.77
N ASN A 49 -4.94 -0.61 11.83
CA ASN A 49 -5.46 -1.47 12.90
C ASN A 49 -6.55 -0.77 13.73
N ASN A 50 -6.51 0.57 13.83
CA ASN A 50 -7.52 1.37 14.53
C ASN A 50 -8.63 1.91 13.61
N SER A 51 -8.56 1.65 12.30
CA SER A 51 -9.58 2.07 11.34
C SER A 51 -10.74 1.09 11.26
N ASP A 52 -11.94 1.62 11.14
CA ASP A 52 -13.12 0.82 10.79
C ASP A 52 -13.11 0.41 9.30
N ASN A 53 -14.09 -0.42 8.91
CA ASN A 53 -14.18 -0.92 7.55
C ASN A 53 -14.41 0.20 6.52
N GLU A 54 -15.11 1.26 6.90
CA GLU A 54 -15.39 2.38 5.99
C GLU A 54 -14.10 3.17 5.70
N MET A 55 -13.32 3.45 6.74
CA MET A 55 -12.02 4.13 6.64
C MET A 55 -11.01 3.28 5.86
N LYS A 56 -10.95 1.96 6.12
CA LYS A 56 -10.12 1.03 5.34
C LYS A 56 -10.51 1.03 3.86
N GLN A 57 -11.81 1.00 3.56
CA GLN A 57 -12.30 1.06 2.18
C GLN A 57 -11.90 2.38 1.52
N LYS A 58 -12.03 3.52 2.22
CA LYS A 58 -11.57 4.83 1.71
C LYS A 58 -10.07 4.85 1.40
N ILE A 59 -9.24 4.26 2.27
CA ILE A 59 -7.80 4.16 2.04
C ILE A 59 -7.51 3.32 0.78
N ILE A 60 -8.16 2.16 0.65
CA ILE A 60 -8.01 1.29 -0.52
C ILE A 60 -8.46 2.02 -1.80
N ASP A 61 -9.60 2.70 -1.77
CA ASP A 61 -10.14 3.43 -2.91
C ASP A 61 -9.20 4.56 -3.36
N LEU A 62 -8.62 5.31 -2.44
CA LEU A 62 -7.62 6.35 -2.74
C LEU A 62 -6.37 5.79 -3.40
N LEU A 63 -5.89 4.63 -2.95
CA LEU A 63 -4.72 3.96 -3.52
C LEU A 63 -5.03 3.39 -4.91
N ASP A 64 -6.18 2.73 -5.08
CA ASP A 64 -6.65 2.20 -6.36
C ASP A 64 -6.80 3.33 -7.40
N ASP A 65 -7.40 4.46 -7.01
CA ASP A 65 -7.52 5.63 -7.87
C ASP A 65 -6.15 6.23 -8.24
N TYR A 66 -5.18 6.25 -7.32
CA TYR A 66 -3.82 6.71 -7.59
C TYR A 66 -3.14 5.84 -8.65
N PHE A 67 -3.19 4.51 -8.50
CA PHE A 67 -2.56 3.58 -9.43
C PHE A 67 -3.24 3.59 -10.81
N LYS A 68 -4.57 3.76 -10.86
CA LYS A 68 -5.31 3.95 -12.12
C LYS A 68 -4.94 5.24 -12.84
N GLN A 69 -4.73 6.34 -12.12
CA GLN A 69 -4.35 7.63 -12.71
C GLN A 69 -2.94 7.60 -13.31
N GLN A 70 -1.99 6.89 -12.71
CA GLN A 70 -0.65 6.71 -13.30
C GLN A 70 -0.69 6.01 -14.67
N LYS A 71 -1.63 5.09 -14.86
CA LYS A 71 -1.84 4.35 -16.11
C LYS A 71 -2.27 5.23 -17.29
N SER A 72 -2.81 6.43 -17.02
CA SER A 72 -3.30 7.35 -18.07
C SER A 72 -2.25 8.35 -18.54
N ILE A 73 -1.05 8.36 -17.95
CA ILE A 73 0.04 9.30 -18.24
C ILE A 73 1.19 8.62 -19.03
N THR A 74 1.06 7.33 -19.35
CA THR A 74 2.08 6.55 -20.11
C THR A 74 1.54 6.07 -21.45
#